data_AF-A0A2M8N518-F1
#
_entry.id   AF-A0A2M8N518-F1
#
_cell.length_a   1.000
_cell.length_b   1.000
_cell.length_c   1.000
_cell.angle_alpha   90.00
_cell.angle_beta   90.00
_cell.angle_gamma   90.00
#
_symmetry.space_group_name_H-M   'P 1'
#
loop_
_entity.id
_entity.type
_entity.pdbx_description
1 polymer ?
#
loop_
_entity_poly.entity_id
_entity_poly.type
_entity_poly.pdbx_seq_one_letter_code
_entity_poly.pdbx_strand_id
1 'polypeptide(L)'
;NVGILARVPLASGLLTGKMKPDTKFAEDDHRNFNRHGESFDKGETFSGVDYDTALKAVDELRDLVPEGATMAQLALRWILMFDAVSSVIPGAKNPAQASDNIKASDLPALSEAQMQKVADVYNQYVREPVHYMW
;
A
#
# COMPACT_ATOMS: atom_id res chain seq x y z
N ASN A 1 -2.83 25.04 11.93
CA ASN A 1 -3.23 23.67 11.58
C ASN A 1 -2.58 23.29 10.27
N VAL A 2 -1.90 22.14 10.22
CA VAL A 2 -1.27 21.56 9.03
C VAL A 2 -1.91 20.19 8.80
N GLY A 3 -2.17 19.84 7.55
CA GLY A 3 -2.74 18.55 7.15
C GLY A 3 -1.81 17.80 6.19
N ILE A 4 -1.83 16.46 6.26
CA ILE A 4 -1.02 15.60 5.39
C ILE A 4 -1.85 15.13 4.20
N LEU A 5 -1.27 15.23 3.00
CA LEU A 5 -1.74 14.57 1.79
C LEU A 5 -0.84 13.35 1.52
N ALA A 6 -1.35 12.15 1.76
CA ALA A 6 -0.60 10.92 1.58
C ALA A 6 -0.46 10.55 0.09
N ARG A 7 0.77 10.51 -0.43
CA ARG A 7 1.11 10.10 -1.80
C ARG A 7 1.63 8.66 -1.84
N VAL A 8 1.58 8.04 -3.02
CA VAL A 8 1.99 6.64 -3.28
C VAL A 8 1.33 5.62 -2.31
N PRO A 9 0.03 5.76 -2.00
CA PRO A 9 -0.61 4.98 -0.92
C PRO A 9 -0.74 3.48 -1.21
N LEU A 10 -0.59 3.08 -2.49
CA LEU A 10 -0.73 1.69 -2.92
C LEU A 10 0.62 1.03 -3.27
N ALA A 11 1.75 1.68 -2.94
CA ALA A 11 3.10 1.18 -3.19
C ALA A 11 3.28 0.65 -4.62
N SER A 12 2.97 1.48 -5.61
CA SER A 12 3.02 1.14 -7.05
C SER A 12 2.18 -0.09 -7.46
N GLY A 13 1.07 -0.27 -6.75
CA GLY A 13 0.04 -1.28 -7.01
C GLY A 13 0.18 -2.55 -6.17
N LEU A 14 1.25 -2.69 -5.38
CA LEU A 14 1.48 -3.84 -4.50
C LEU A 14 0.32 -4.07 -3.54
N LEU A 15 -0.14 -3.01 -2.86
CA LEU A 15 -1.23 -3.06 -1.89
C LEU A 15 -2.62 -3.25 -2.51
N THR A 16 -2.72 -3.42 -3.84
CA THR A 16 -3.98 -3.85 -4.46
C THR A 16 -4.24 -5.34 -4.28
N GLY A 17 -3.25 -6.12 -3.83
CA GLY A 17 -3.35 -7.57 -3.65
C GLY A 17 -3.48 -8.36 -4.96
N LYS A 18 -3.31 -7.72 -6.12
CA LYS A 18 -3.40 -8.36 -7.46
C LYS A 18 -2.07 -8.94 -7.95
N MET A 19 -0.98 -8.52 -7.32
CA MET A 19 0.37 -8.96 -7.65
C MET A 19 0.65 -10.37 -7.10
N LYS A 20 1.46 -11.11 -7.83
CA LYS A 20 1.88 -12.50 -7.59
C LYS A 20 3.37 -12.64 -7.90
N PRO A 21 4.05 -13.70 -7.40
CA PRO A 21 5.48 -13.91 -7.67
C PRO A 21 5.84 -13.93 -9.17
N ASP A 22 4.93 -14.38 -10.02
CA ASP A 22 5.08 -14.48 -11.48
C ASP A 22 4.51 -13.27 -12.25
N THR A 23 4.09 -12.20 -11.56
CA THR A 23 3.57 -10.99 -12.22
C THR A 23 4.64 -10.36 -13.09
N LYS A 24 4.32 -10.19 -14.37
CA LYS A 24 5.16 -9.50 -15.35
C LYS A 24 4.63 -8.10 -15.61
N PHE A 25 5.54 -7.14 -15.72
CA PHE A 25 5.24 -5.78 -16.14
C PHE A 25 5.68 -5.56 -17.58
N ALA A 26 5.10 -4.57 -18.26
CA ALA A 26 5.55 -4.17 -19.61
C ALA A 26 7.03 -3.77 -19.57
N GLU A 27 7.76 -3.95 -20.68
CA GLU A 27 9.22 -3.72 -20.71
C GLU A 27 9.62 -2.30 -20.26
N ASP A 28 8.78 -1.30 -20.54
CA ASP A 28 8.97 0.10 -20.20
C ASP A 28 8.41 0.51 -18.83
N ASP A 29 7.90 -0.44 -18.04
CA ASP A 29 7.35 -0.17 -16.71
C ASP A 29 8.47 0.04 -15.68
N HIS A 30 8.42 1.16 -14.95
CA HIS A 30 9.41 1.50 -13.91
C HIS A 30 9.59 0.41 -12.85
N ARG A 31 8.58 -0.43 -12.61
CA ARG A 31 8.69 -1.54 -11.65
C ARG A 31 9.68 -2.62 -12.07
N ASN A 32 10.04 -2.69 -13.36
CA ASN A 32 11.09 -3.58 -13.86
C ASN A 32 12.50 -3.03 -13.60
N PHE A 33 12.72 -1.72 -13.79
CA PHE A 33 14.06 -1.13 -13.81
C PHE A 33 14.38 -0.22 -12.61
N ASN A 34 13.41 0.06 -11.72
CA ASN A 34 13.60 0.88 -10.52
C ASN A 34 13.33 0.10 -9.23
N ARG A 35 13.40 -1.24 -9.28
CA ARG A 35 13.12 -2.11 -8.13
C ARG A 35 14.11 -1.90 -6.99
N HIS A 36 15.31 -1.41 -7.28
CA HIS A 36 16.33 -1.09 -6.28
C HIS A 36 16.57 0.42 -6.13
N GLY A 37 15.73 1.27 -6.75
CA GLY A 37 15.81 2.73 -6.67
C GLY A 37 16.87 3.37 -7.57
N GLU A 38 17.22 2.73 -8.69
CA GLU A 38 18.29 3.18 -9.58
C GLU A 38 17.94 4.42 -10.43
N SER A 39 16.65 4.72 -10.61
CA SER A 39 16.14 5.80 -11.47
C SER A 39 15.33 6.86 -10.71
N PHE A 40 14.63 6.48 -9.65
CA PHE A 40 13.86 7.36 -8.76
C PHE A 40 14.07 6.93 -7.31
N ASP A 41 13.57 7.73 -6.36
CA ASP A 41 13.63 7.41 -4.94
C ASP A 41 13.12 5.97 -4.69
N LYS A 42 13.90 5.21 -3.91
CA LYS A 42 13.67 3.77 -3.66
C LYS A 42 12.27 3.51 -3.07
N GLY A 43 11.74 4.47 -2.32
CA GLY A 43 10.40 4.43 -1.74
C GLY A 43 9.25 4.47 -2.76
N GLU A 44 9.52 4.86 -4.02
CA GLU A 44 8.47 4.95 -5.04
C GLU A 44 8.12 3.60 -5.66
N THR A 45 8.97 2.59 -5.52
CA THR A 45 8.70 1.22 -6.00
C THR A 45 8.68 0.27 -4.81
N PHE A 46 7.50 -0.23 -4.47
CA PHE A 46 7.28 -1.16 -3.34
C PHE A 46 7.80 -0.63 -2.00
N SER A 47 7.88 0.69 -1.83
CA SER A 47 8.45 1.35 -0.66
C SER A 47 9.90 0.92 -0.35
N GLY A 48 10.62 0.46 -1.37
CA GLY A 48 12.00 -0.03 -1.27
C GLY A 48 12.18 -1.41 -0.66
N VAL A 49 11.07 -2.12 -0.39
CA VAL A 49 11.08 -3.50 0.12
C VAL A 49 11.31 -4.46 -1.02
N ASP A 50 12.11 -5.51 -0.78
CA ASP A 50 12.22 -6.65 -1.68
C ASP A 50 10.83 -7.21 -2.01
N TYR A 51 10.58 -7.51 -3.29
CA TYR A 51 9.24 -7.82 -3.76
C TYR A 51 8.65 -9.08 -3.14
N ASP A 52 9.43 -10.15 -2.99
CA ASP A 52 8.93 -11.40 -2.42
C ASP A 52 8.61 -11.21 -0.94
N THR A 53 9.40 -10.41 -0.24
CA THR A 53 9.12 -9.99 1.14
C THR A 53 7.86 -9.13 1.22
N ALA A 54 7.70 -8.18 0.31
CA ALA A 54 6.50 -7.36 0.17
C ALA A 54 5.24 -8.20 -0.12
N LEU A 55 5.33 -9.22 -0.98
CA LEU A 55 4.21 -10.12 -1.26
C LEU A 55 3.80 -10.91 -0.01
N LYS A 56 4.74 -11.39 0.81
CA LYS A 56 4.43 -12.05 2.09
C LYS A 56 3.72 -11.10 3.05
N ALA A 57 4.19 -9.85 3.16
CA ALA A 57 3.54 -8.85 3.99
C ALA A 57 2.10 -8.56 3.52
N VAL A 58 1.89 -8.43 2.20
CA VAL A 58 0.55 -8.25 1.63
C VAL A 58 -0.35 -9.43 1.93
N ASP A 59 0.16 -10.66 1.87
CA ASP A 59 -0.61 -11.87 2.10
C ASP A 59 -1.14 -11.95 3.55
N GLU A 60 -0.29 -11.62 4.53
CA GLU A 60 -0.66 -11.53 5.95
C GLU A 60 -1.73 -10.47 6.25
N LEU A 61 -1.82 -9.44 5.41
CA LEU A 61 -2.83 -8.38 5.54
C LEU A 61 -4.17 -8.76 4.91
N ARG A 62 -4.25 -9.81 4.09
CA ARG A 62 -5.49 -10.22 3.42
C ARG A 62 -6.59 -10.60 4.41
N ASP A 63 -6.22 -11.18 5.54
CA ASP A 63 -7.15 -11.58 6.59
C ASP A 63 -7.85 -10.37 7.25
N LEU A 64 -7.33 -9.17 7.05
CA LEU A 64 -7.91 -7.93 7.58
C LEU A 64 -8.93 -7.29 6.64
N VAL A 65 -9.06 -7.78 5.41
CA VAL A 65 -9.99 -7.20 4.42
C VAL A 65 -11.42 -7.49 4.85
N PRO A 66 -12.25 -6.45 5.09
CA PRO A 66 -13.65 -6.65 5.38
C PRO A 66 -14.37 -7.40 4.26
N GLU A 67 -15.42 -8.14 4.61
CA GLU A 67 -16.26 -8.80 3.61
C GLU A 67 -16.80 -7.76 2.60
N GLY A 68 -16.66 -8.08 1.30
CA GLY A 68 -17.08 -7.20 0.21
C GLY A 68 -16.13 -6.03 -0.10
N ALA A 69 -15.05 -5.84 0.66
CA ALA A 69 -14.04 -4.83 0.41
C ALA A 69 -12.85 -5.40 -0.40
N THR A 70 -12.00 -4.51 -0.90
CA THR A 70 -10.75 -4.85 -1.61
C THR A 70 -9.52 -4.54 -0.75
N MET A 71 -8.39 -5.20 -1.03
CA MET A 71 -7.09 -4.87 -0.41
C MET A 71 -6.72 -3.39 -0.57
N ALA A 72 -7.01 -2.80 -1.74
CA ALA A 72 -6.76 -1.39 -1.98
C ALA A 72 -7.60 -0.52 -1.04
N GLN A 73 -8.87 -0.86 -0.84
CA GLN A 73 -9.74 -0.14 0.08
C GLN A 73 -9.29 -0.28 1.54
N LEU A 74 -8.84 -1.47 1.96
CA LEU A 74 -8.24 -1.67 3.28
C LEU A 74 -7.02 -0.75 3.48
N ALA A 75 -6.09 -0.72 2.52
CA ALA A 75 -4.88 0.11 2.61
C ALA A 75 -5.21 1.61 2.68
N LEU A 76 -6.14 2.07 1.85
CA LEU A 76 -6.60 3.47 1.86
C LEU A 76 -7.34 3.80 3.16
N ARG A 77 -8.19 2.88 3.65
CA ARG A 77 -8.88 3.05 4.93
C ARG A 77 -7.89 3.17 6.09
N TRP A 78 -6.86 2.33 6.12
CA TRP A 78 -5.80 2.40 7.13
C TRP A 78 -5.08 3.76 7.13
N ILE A 79 -4.76 4.31 5.96
CA ILE A 79 -4.14 5.65 5.84
C ILE A 79 -5.08 6.73 6.39
N LEU A 80 -6.38 6.61 6.15
CA LEU A 80 -7.40 7.55 6.65
C LEU A 80 -7.69 7.38 8.15
N MET A 81 -7.12 6.39 8.83
CA MET A 81 -7.25 6.23 10.29
C MET A 81 -6.38 7.21 11.09
N PHE A 82 -5.45 7.92 10.44
CA PHE A 82 -4.55 8.84 11.12
C PHE A 82 -5.11 10.26 11.11
N ASP A 83 -5.36 10.85 12.29
CA ASP A 83 -5.91 12.20 12.44
C ASP A 83 -5.13 13.29 11.69
N ALA A 84 -3.82 13.11 11.52
CA ALA A 84 -2.96 14.05 10.78
C ALA A 84 -3.19 14.00 9.25
N VAL A 85 -3.76 12.92 8.72
CA VAL A 85 -4.01 12.74 7.29
C VAL A 85 -5.33 13.37 6.91
N SER A 86 -5.26 14.43 6.10
CA SER A 86 -6.45 15.11 5.60
C SER A 86 -7.01 14.43 4.35
N SER A 87 -6.14 13.83 3.52
CA SER A 87 -6.56 13.08 2.33
C SER A 87 -5.45 12.15 1.84
N VAL A 88 -5.85 11.20 1.00
CA VAL A 88 -4.97 10.23 0.33
C VAL A 88 -5.16 10.33 -1.18
N ILE A 89 -4.07 10.23 -1.95
CA ILE A 89 -4.08 10.40 -3.41
C ILE A 89 -3.76 9.05 -4.08
N PRO A 90 -4.75 8.14 -4.23
CA PRO A 90 -4.54 6.87 -4.89
C PRO A 90 -4.46 7.02 -6.41
N GLY A 91 -3.57 6.28 -7.05
CA GLY A 91 -3.54 6.16 -8.51
C GLY A 91 -4.71 5.33 -9.04
N ALA A 92 -5.25 5.72 -10.20
CA ALA A 92 -6.26 4.97 -10.94
C ALA A 92 -5.99 5.07 -12.44
N LYS A 93 -6.10 3.95 -13.16
CA LYS A 93 -5.94 3.87 -14.62
C LYS A 93 -7.26 4.02 -15.37
N ASN A 94 -8.40 3.91 -14.69
CA ASN A 94 -9.72 4.02 -15.28
C ASN A 94 -10.75 4.53 -14.24
N PRO A 95 -11.93 5.00 -14.70
CA PRO A 95 -12.96 5.52 -13.79
C PRO A 95 -13.46 4.52 -12.76
N ALA A 96 -13.54 3.23 -13.11
CA ALA A 96 -13.99 2.19 -12.17
C ALA A 96 -13.04 2.05 -10.97
N GLN A 97 -11.72 2.13 -11.19
CA GLN A 97 -10.73 2.14 -10.12
C GLN A 97 -10.83 3.39 -9.25
N ALA A 98 -11.08 4.56 -9.86
CA ALA A 98 -11.30 5.79 -9.10
C ALA A 98 -12.52 5.67 -8.18
N SER A 99 -13.65 5.21 -8.73
CA SER A 99 -14.87 4.96 -7.96
C SER A 99 -14.67 3.90 -6.87
N ASP A 100 -13.89 2.85 -7.13
CA ASP A 100 -13.62 1.80 -6.14
C ASP A 100 -12.71 2.30 -5.00
N ASN A 101 -11.70 3.12 -5.31
CA ASN A 101 -10.84 3.74 -4.31
C ASN A 101 -11.61 4.68 -3.38
N ILE A 102 -12.59 5.43 -3.91
CA ILE A 102 -13.41 6.37 -3.12
C ILE A 102 -14.16 5.64 -2.01
N LYS A 103 -14.71 4.45 -2.28
CA LYS A 103 -15.47 3.64 -1.31
C LYS A 103 -14.66 3.27 -0.06
N ALA A 104 -13.33 3.39 -0.08
CA ALA A 104 -12.49 3.18 1.10
C ALA A 104 -12.87 4.13 2.25
N SER A 105 -13.35 5.35 1.96
CA SER A 105 -13.78 6.30 3.00
C SER A 105 -15.03 5.85 3.74
N ASP A 106 -15.85 5.02 3.10
CA ASP A 106 -17.15 4.56 3.62
C ASP A 106 -17.01 3.27 4.44
N LEU A 107 -15.83 2.64 4.42
CA LEU A 107 -15.55 1.48 5.26
C LEU A 107 -15.60 1.84 6.75
N PRO A 108 -16.02 0.91 7.62
CA PRO A 108 -15.93 1.11 9.06
C PRO A 108 -14.49 1.38 9.49
N ALA A 109 -14.33 2.03 10.64
CA ALA A 109 -13.03 2.19 11.27
C ALA A 109 -12.41 0.82 11.53
N LEU A 110 -11.10 0.70 11.30
CA LEU A 110 -10.36 -0.50 11.70
C LEU A 110 -10.33 -0.54 13.22
N SER A 111 -10.56 -1.72 13.80
CA SER A 111 -10.40 -1.92 15.24
C SER A 111 -8.93 -1.79 15.66
N GLU A 112 -8.70 -1.54 16.95
CA GLU A 112 -7.35 -1.48 17.52
C GLU A 112 -6.54 -2.76 17.23
N ALA A 113 -7.19 -3.93 17.27
CA ALA A 113 -6.54 -5.20 16.93
C ALA A 113 -6.10 -5.28 15.46
N GLN A 114 -6.92 -4.75 14.53
CA GLN A 114 -6.54 -4.70 13.12
C GLN A 114 -5.40 -3.70 12.88
N MET A 115 -5.44 -2.53 13.54
CA MET A 115 -4.36 -1.55 13.50
C MET A 115 -3.05 -2.14 14.04
N GLN A 116 -3.13 -2.91 15.14
CA GLN A 116 -1.97 -3.59 15.71
C GLN A 116 -1.42 -4.67 14.76
N LYS A 117 -2.27 -5.50 14.13
CA LYS A 117 -1.80 -6.50 13.15
C LYS A 117 -1.07 -5.84 11.98
N VAL A 118 -1.50 -4.67 11.49
CA VAL A 118 -0.76 -3.92 10.46
C VAL A 118 0.62 -3.50 10.97
N ALA A 119 0.70 -3.00 12.21
CA ALA A 119 1.96 -2.63 12.84
C ALA A 119 2.90 -3.84 13.03
N ASP A 120 2.36 -5.01 13.37
CA ASP A 120 3.12 -6.24 13.53
C ASP A 120 3.70 -6.72 12.20
N VAL A 121 2.89 -6.72 11.13
CA VAL A 121 3.35 -7.03 9.76
C VAL A 121 4.44 -6.05 9.32
N TYR A 122 4.27 -4.75 9.62
CA TYR A 122 5.30 -3.75 9.34
C TYR A 122 6.61 -4.07 10.07
N ASN A 123 6.55 -4.33 11.38
CA ASN A 123 7.73 -4.64 12.18
C ASN A 123 8.43 -5.92 11.72
N GLN A 124 7.67 -6.93 11.28
CA GLN A 124 8.20 -8.23 10.86
C GLN A 124 8.87 -8.19 9.48
N TYR A 125 8.26 -7.51 8.50
CA TYR A 125 8.67 -7.63 7.10
C TYR A 125 9.26 -6.35 6.50
N VAL A 126 8.94 -5.17 7.05
CA VAL A 126 9.22 -3.89 6.40
C VAL A 126 10.20 -3.03 7.18
N ARG A 127 10.17 -3.10 8.52
CA ARG A 127 10.94 -2.17 9.37
C ARG A 127 12.44 -2.27 9.15
N GLU A 128 13.02 -3.45 9.31
CA GLU A 128 14.48 -3.62 9.19
C GLU A 128 14.99 -3.23 7.79
N PRO A 129 14.35 -3.65 6.68
CA PRO A 129 14.87 -3.35 5.35
C PRO A 129 14.87 -1.88 4.95
N VAL A 130 13.93 -1.06 5.46
CA VAL A 130 13.72 0.31 4.94
C VAL A 130 13.47 1.40 5.98
N HIS A 131 13.16 1.11 7.24
CA HIS A 131 12.76 2.16 8.19
C HIS A 131 13.87 3.17 8.51
N TYR A 132 15.14 2.73 8.48
CA TYR A 132 16.29 3.61 8.72
C TYR A 132 16.62 4.54 7.53
N MET A 133 15.94 4.36 6.39
CA MET A 133 16.14 5.18 5.20
C MET A 133 15.36 6.52 5.26
N TRP A 134 14.54 6.73 6.29
CA TRP A 134 13.62 7.87 6.45
C TRP A 134 13.73 8.52 7.82
#